data_AF-A0A1Y2CQE9-F1
#
_entry.id   AF-A0A1Y2CQE9-F1
#
_cell.length_a   1.000
_cell.length_b   1.000
_cell.length_c   1.000
_cell.angle_alpha   90.00
_cell.angle_beta   90.00
_cell.angle_gamma   90.00
#
_symmetry.space_group_name_H-M   'P 1'
#
loop_
_entity.id
_entity.type
_entity.pdbx_description
1 polymer ?
#
loop_
_entity_poly.entity_id
_entity_poly.type
_entity_poly.pdbx_seq_one_letter_code
_entity_poly.pdbx_strand_id
1 'polypeptide(L)'
;METVDRRDVSYVSSFDTSDIRRTLNTFISKRTMLMLYFKHFFEDESYYFNTLEFNSQAIMRYVQENEKLKKRVSSWAQLGYSVGELLVVPNVVEFTRALNALVSEFEHDKNESTSQKMKQLLKKNKKESNNFQNSTNITFSEMPNTPFDFDFLQTFFALCDVLAEAYKKMLAVDDKYLSKGYIDIVTRIDSNIKKIISSIIKEIDFSVRQILAQEFNIIIRCLLEE
;
A
#
# COMPACT_ATOMS: atom_id res chain seq x y z
N MET A 1 -54.97 6.72 40.30
CA MET A 1 -55.03 7.33 38.97
C MET A 1 -53.60 7.66 38.58
N GLU A 2 -53.08 6.75 37.76
CA GLU A 2 -51.82 6.67 37.00
C GLU A 2 -50.60 7.52 37.40
N THR A 3 -49.60 6.78 37.88
CA THR A 3 -48.18 7.13 37.91
C THR A 3 -47.64 7.31 36.49
N VAL A 4 -47.10 8.51 36.21
CA VAL A 4 -46.37 8.81 34.98
C VAL A 4 -45.01 8.12 35.01
N ASP A 5 -44.89 7.00 34.31
CA ASP A 5 -43.62 6.34 34.02
C ASP A 5 -42.99 7.00 32.77
N ARG A 6 -42.12 8.00 32.99
CA ARG A 6 -41.22 8.52 31.95
C ARG A 6 -40.09 7.51 31.78
N ARG A 7 -40.29 6.54 30.91
CA ARG A 7 -39.18 5.74 30.37
C ARG A 7 -38.23 6.68 29.64
N ASP A 8 -36.99 6.71 30.10
CA ASP A 8 -35.85 7.30 29.41
C ASP A 8 -35.70 6.65 28.04
N VAL A 9 -36.31 7.25 27.02
CA VAL A 9 -35.99 6.97 25.62
C VAL A 9 -34.64 7.64 25.36
N SER A 10 -33.57 6.91 25.64
CA SER A 10 -32.24 7.24 25.15
C SER A 10 -32.26 7.16 23.63
N TYR A 11 -32.50 8.30 22.98
CA TYR A 11 -32.23 8.51 21.57
C TYR A 11 -30.70 8.47 21.37
N VAL A 12 -30.12 7.26 21.40
CA VAL A 12 -28.82 7.03 20.81
C VAL A 12 -29.04 7.14 19.31
N SER A 13 -28.56 8.23 18.73
CA SER A 13 -28.46 8.43 17.29
C SER A 13 -27.64 7.27 16.69
N SER A 14 -28.30 6.18 16.32
CA SER A 14 -27.70 5.07 15.61
C SER A 14 -27.51 5.51 14.17
N PHE A 15 -26.32 6.02 13.84
CA PHE A 15 -25.79 5.79 12.50
C PHE A 15 -25.93 4.30 12.21
N ASP A 16 -26.63 3.94 11.14
CA ASP A 16 -26.99 2.54 10.90
C ASP A 16 -25.71 1.72 10.61
N THR A 17 -25.32 0.89 11.57
CA THR A 17 -24.16 -0.01 11.47
C THR A 17 -24.21 -0.85 10.19
N SER A 18 -25.42 -1.14 9.69
CA SER A 18 -25.65 -1.84 8.42
C SER A 18 -25.18 -1.03 7.21
N ASP A 19 -25.44 0.27 7.15
CA ASP A 19 -25.00 1.17 6.07
C ASP A 19 -23.48 1.33 6.06
N ILE A 20 -22.89 1.43 7.24
CA ILE A 20 -21.44 1.47 7.42
C ILE A 20 -20.81 0.19 6.86
N ARG A 21 -21.33 -0.97 7.24
CA ARG A 21 -20.84 -2.26 6.76
C ARG A 21 -20.98 -2.37 5.25
N ARG A 22 -22.10 -1.95 4.69
CA ARG A 22 -22.33 -1.97 3.24
C ARG A 22 -21.31 -1.10 2.50
N THR A 23 -21.06 0.11 3.01
CA THR A 23 -20.04 1.02 2.46
C THR A 23 -18.67 0.36 2.49
N LEU A 24 -18.27 -0.19 3.64
CA LEU A 24 -16.99 -0.87 3.85
C LEU A 24 -16.80 -2.05 2.87
N ASN A 25 -17.80 -2.94 2.79
CA ASN A 25 -17.80 -4.06 1.85
C ASN A 25 -17.66 -3.59 0.40
N THR A 26 -18.38 -2.54 0.01
CA THR A 26 -18.40 -2.07 -1.37
C THR A 26 -17.03 -1.58 -1.82
N PHE A 27 -16.37 -0.71 -1.05
CA PHE A 27 -15.09 -0.15 -1.49
C PHE A 27 -13.95 -1.16 -1.34
N ILE A 28 -13.95 -1.98 -0.28
CA ILE A 28 -12.90 -2.98 -0.10
C ILE A 28 -12.97 -4.02 -1.21
N SER A 29 -14.16 -4.55 -1.53
CA SER A 29 -14.32 -5.51 -2.63
C SER A 29 -13.87 -4.93 -3.97
N LYS A 30 -14.24 -3.67 -4.27
CA LYS A 30 -13.77 -3.00 -5.49
C LYS A 30 -12.24 -2.88 -5.52
N ARG A 31 -11.62 -2.57 -4.38
CA ARG A 31 -10.17 -2.45 -4.30
C ARG A 31 -9.47 -3.80 -4.47
N THR A 32 -9.93 -4.83 -3.77
CA THR A 32 -9.38 -6.18 -3.88
C THR A 32 -9.48 -6.67 -5.32
N MET A 33 -10.64 -6.47 -5.97
CA MET A 33 -10.83 -6.79 -7.39
C MET A 33 -9.84 -6.04 -8.30
N LEU A 34 -9.62 -4.75 -8.05
CA LEU A 34 -8.67 -3.96 -8.85
C LEU A 34 -7.22 -4.47 -8.70
N MET A 35 -6.79 -4.84 -7.49
CA MET A 35 -5.44 -5.37 -7.26
C MET A 35 -5.26 -6.73 -7.94
N LEU A 36 -6.26 -7.62 -7.83
CA LEU A 36 -6.25 -8.91 -8.52
C LEU A 36 -6.27 -8.74 -10.04
N TYR A 37 -7.04 -7.78 -10.55
CA TYR A 37 -7.04 -7.43 -11.97
C TYR A 37 -5.65 -7.02 -12.45
N PHE A 38 -4.95 -6.13 -11.74
CA PHE A 38 -3.60 -5.72 -12.13
C PHE A 38 -2.61 -6.88 -12.10
N LYS A 39 -2.68 -7.74 -11.08
CA LYS A 39 -1.85 -8.93 -10.99
C LYS A 39 -2.06 -9.82 -12.22
N HIS A 40 -3.30 -10.24 -12.50
CA HIS A 40 -3.60 -11.11 -13.64
C HIS A 40 -3.26 -10.46 -14.97
N PHE A 41 -3.49 -9.15 -15.12
CA PHE A 41 -3.07 -8.42 -16.32
C PHE A 41 -1.58 -8.60 -16.59
N PHE A 42 -0.70 -8.45 -15.59
CA PHE A 42 0.73 -8.61 -15.82
C PHE A 42 1.22 -10.07 -15.80
N GLU A 43 0.43 -11.03 -15.31
CA GLU A 43 0.75 -12.47 -15.34
C GLU A 43 0.48 -13.10 -16.73
N ASP A 44 -0.62 -12.73 -17.40
CA ASP A 44 -1.14 -13.44 -18.59
C ASP A 44 -0.56 -12.97 -19.95
N GLU A 45 0.74 -12.63 -20.04
CA GLU A 45 1.37 -12.13 -21.29
C GLU A 45 0.55 -10.99 -21.96
N SER A 46 0.13 -10.01 -21.16
CA SER A 46 -0.73 -8.95 -21.68
C SER A 46 -0.06 -8.09 -22.76
N TYR A 47 -0.87 -7.62 -23.69
CA TYR A 47 -0.43 -6.65 -24.69
C TYR A 47 -0.77 -5.23 -24.21
N TYR A 48 0.24 -4.40 -24.05
CA TYR A 48 0.06 -2.97 -23.82
C TYR A 48 -0.64 -2.35 -25.05
N PHE A 49 -1.79 -1.71 -24.82
CA PHE A 49 -2.70 -1.20 -25.86
C PHE A 49 -3.13 -2.23 -26.92
N ASN A 50 -3.14 -3.54 -26.60
CA ASN A 50 -3.44 -4.63 -27.55
C ASN A 50 -2.51 -4.70 -28.78
N THR A 51 -1.39 -3.98 -28.75
CA THR A 51 -0.49 -3.85 -29.91
C THR A 51 0.93 -4.27 -29.58
N LEU A 52 1.32 -4.21 -28.30
CA LEU A 52 2.71 -4.36 -27.88
C LEU A 52 2.78 -5.37 -26.76
N GLU A 53 3.44 -6.49 -27.01
CA GLU A 53 3.65 -7.52 -26.00
C GLU A 53 4.37 -6.93 -24.78
N PHE A 54 3.84 -7.18 -23.59
CA PHE A 54 4.48 -6.77 -22.35
C PHE A 54 5.69 -7.67 -22.08
N ASN A 55 6.85 -7.24 -22.60
CA ASN A 55 8.08 -7.99 -22.42
C ASN A 55 8.62 -7.80 -20.98
N SER A 56 8.24 -8.74 -20.11
CA SER A 56 8.69 -8.83 -18.71
C SER A 56 10.23 -8.77 -18.59
N GLN A 57 10.96 -9.42 -19.49
CA GLN A 57 12.43 -9.40 -19.48
C GLN A 57 13.01 -8.02 -19.77
N ALA A 58 12.39 -7.25 -20.67
CA ALA A 58 12.81 -5.88 -20.97
C ALA A 58 12.58 -4.96 -19.76
N ILE A 59 11.48 -5.14 -19.03
CA ILE A 59 11.22 -4.40 -17.78
C ILE A 59 12.23 -4.79 -16.71
N MET A 60 12.53 -6.08 -16.55
CA MET A 60 13.56 -6.55 -15.63
C MET A 60 14.93 -5.93 -15.93
N ARG A 61 15.34 -5.88 -17.21
CA ARG A 61 16.58 -5.21 -17.63
C ARG A 61 16.55 -3.72 -17.30
N TYR A 62 15.44 -3.04 -17.59
CA TYR A 62 15.27 -1.64 -17.26
C TYR A 62 15.41 -1.36 -15.75
N VAL A 63 14.80 -2.22 -14.91
CA VAL A 63 14.93 -2.14 -13.44
C VAL A 63 16.37 -2.36 -13.01
N GLN A 64 17.08 -3.31 -13.61
CA GLN A 64 18.49 -3.59 -13.30
C GLN A 64 19.42 -2.40 -13.59
N GLU A 65 19.10 -1.59 -14.59
CA GLU A 65 19.88 -0.40 -14.96
C GLU A 65 19.48 0.84 -14.14
N ASN A 66 18.32 0.82 -13.48
CA ASN A 66 17.78 1.96 -12.75
C ASN A 66 17.91 1.78 -11.22
N GLU A 67 19.04 2.23 -10.67
CA GLU A 67 19.32 2.18 -9.22
C GLU A 67 18.27 2.87 -8.33
N LYS A 68 17.60 3.92 -8.84
CA LYS A 68 16.50 4.56 -8.10
C LYS A 68 15.26 3.67 -8.06
N LEU A 69 14.99 2.95 -9.15
CA LEU A 69 13.89 2.00 -9.21
C LEU A 69 14.17 0.78 -8.34
N LYS A 70 15.38 0.20 -8.36
CA LYS A 70 15.78 -0.89 -7.45
C LYS A 70 15.51 -0.56 -5.98
N LYS A 71 15.96 0.62 -5.53
CA LYS A 71 15.71 1.08 -4.15
C LYS A 71 14.23 1.14 -3.82
N ARG A 72 13.39 1.58 -4.77
CA ARG A 72 11.94 1.62 -4.58
C ARG A 72 11.31 0.24 -4.55
N VAL A 73 11.79 -0.69 -5.38
CA VAL A 73 11.36 -2.10 -5.33
C VAL A 73 11.69 -2.70 -3.97
N SER A 74 12.92 -2.50 -3.46
CA SER A 74 13.28 -2.92 -2.10
C SER A 74 12.39 -2.29 -1.03
N SER A 75 12.04 -1.00 -1.15
CA SER A 75 11.11 -0.35 -0.23
C SER A 75 9.70 -0.94 -0.29
N TRP A 76 9.19 -1.26 -1.49
CA TRP A 76 7.89 -1.93 -1.64
C TRP A 76 7.90 -3.35 -1.07
N ALA A 77 9.00 -4.09 -1.25
CA ALA A 77 9.19 -5.40 -0.64
C ALA A 77 9.18 -5.30 0.89
N GLN A 78 9.90 -4.33 1.46
CA GLN A 78 9.91 -4.09 2.91
C GLN A 78 8.52 -3.70 3.45
N LEU A 79 7.75 -2.90 2.71
CA LEU A 79 6.36 -2.61 3.05
C LEU A 79 5.54 -3.90 3.07
N GLY A 80 5.63 -4.72 2.01
CA GLY A 80 4.92 -5.99 1.92
C GLY A 80 5.25 -6.94 3.08
N TYR A 81 6.55 -7.05 3.42
CA TYR A 81 7.03 -7.80 4.57
C TYR A 81 6.40 -7.30 5.88
N SER A 82 6.44 -5.98 6.12
CA SER A 82 5.89 -5.36 7.33
C SER A 82 4.37 -5.55 7.44
N VAL A 83 3.63 -5.45 6.31
CA VAL A 83 2.18 -5.76 6.30
C VAL A 83 1.96 -7.24 6.65
N GLY A 84 2.79 -8.15 6.12
CA GLY A 84 2.75 -9.57 6.43
C GLY A 84 2.89 -9.86 7.93
N GLU A 85 3.80 -9.18 8.63
CA GLU A 85 3.94 -9.33 10.09
C GLU A 85 2.69 -8.84 10.84
N LEU A 86 2.08 -7.73 10.40
CA LEU A 86 0.85 -7.23 10.98
C LEU A 86 -0.34 -8.20 10.78
N LEU A 87 -0.35 -9.01 9.72
CA LEU A 87 -1.40 -10.00 9.49
C LEU A 87 -1.48 -11.07 10.59
N VAL A 88 -0.45 -11.23 11.43
CA VAL A 88 -0.47 -12.14 12.58
C VAL A 88 -1.26 -11.58 13.77
N VAL A 89 -1.45 -10.25 13.87
CA VAL A 89 -2.11 -9.59 15.01
C VAL A 89 -3.59 -10.01 15.13
N PRO A 90 -4.03 -10.71 16.18
CA PRO A 90 -5.38 -11.28 16.21
C PRO A 90 -6.49 -10.23 16.31
N ASN A 91 -6.24 -9.11 17.00
CA ASN A 91 -7.21 -8.03 17.16
C ASN A 91 -7.28 -7.17 15.89
N VAL A 92 -8.43 -7.22 15.21
CA VAL A 92 -8.65 -6.48 13.94
C VAL A 92 -8.53 -4.98 14.13
N VAL A 93 -8.98 -4.42 15.25
CA VAL A 93 -8.93 -2.97 15.49
C VAL A 93 -7.48 -2.51 15.71
N GLU A 94 -6.70 -3.28 16.47
CA GLU A 94 -5.28 -3.01 16.68
C GLU A 94 -4.49 -3.16 15.37
N PHE A 95 -4.77 -4.22 14.61
CA PHE A 95 -4.24 -4.41 13.27
C PHE A 95 -4.53 -3.21 12.37
N THR A 96 -5.79 -2.75 12.29
CA THR A 96 -6.18 -1.61 11.45
C THR A 96 -5.47 -0.32 11.86
N ARG A 97 -5.29 -0.07 13.17
CA ARG A 97 -4.52 1.09 13.65
C ARG A 97 -3.03 0.98 13.28
N ALA A 98 -2.44 -0.19 13.47
CA ALA A 98 -1.04 -0.46 13.14
C ALA A 98 -0.79 -0.31 11.63
N LEU A 99 -1.67 -0.87 10.80
CA LEU A 99 -1.61 -0.74 9.34
C LEU A 99 -1.73 0.73 8.90
N ASN A 100 -2.62 1.50 9.52
CA ASN A 100 -2.74 2.93 9.23
C ASN A 100 -1.46 3.70 9.54
N ALA A 101 -0.78 3.40 10.65
CA ALA A 101 0.51 4.01 10.98
C ALA A 101 1.56 3.63 9.92
N LEU A 102 1.74 2.33 9.65
CA LEU A 102 2.71 1.79 8.70
C LEU A 102 2.59 2.42 7.31
N VAL A 103 1.38 2.39 6.73
CA VAL A 103 1.16 2.89 5.37
C VAL A 103 1.27 4.42 5.31
N SER A 104 0.96 5.12 6.41
CA SER A 104 1.17 6.58 6.49
C SER A 104 2.65 6.94 6.56
N GLU A 105 3.44 6.19 7.33
CA GLU A 105 4.89 6.37 7.44
C GLU A 105 5.59 6.11 6.10
N PHE A 106 5.18 5.05 5.40
CA PHE A 106 5.72 4.72 4.08
C PHE A 106 5.56 5.84 3.05
N GLU A 107 4.43 6.55 3.10
CA GLU A 107 4.18 7.71 2.25
C GLU A 107 4.97 8.96 2.69
N HIS A 108 5.33 9.08 3.97
CA HIS A 108 6.09 10.21 4.48
C HIS A 108 7.59 10.06 4.22
N ASP A 109 8.14 8.84 4.33
CA ASP A 109 9.56 8.56 4.07
C ASP A 109 9.99 8.89 2.64
N LYS A 110 9.06 8.78 1.67
CA LYS A 110 9.31 9.21 0.29
C LYS A 110 9.58 10.71 0.14
N ASN A 111 9.17 11.53 1.10
CA ASN A 111 9.32 12.99 1.04
C ASN A 111 10.63 13.51 1.68
N GLU A 112 11.38 12.68 2.42
CA GLU A 112 12.45 13.19 3.31
C GLU A 112 13.83 12.48 3.17
N SER A 113 14.18 12.04 1.95
CA SER A 113 15.43 11.29 1.69
C SER A 113 16.76 11.98 2.05
N THR A 114 16.77 13.27 2.40
CA THR A 114 17.99 14.00 2.81
C THR A 114 18.08 14.28 4.32
N SER A 115 16.94 14.34 5.03
CA SER A 115 16.92 14.87 6.41
C SER A 115 16.98 13.80 7.50
N GLN A 116 16.49 12.59 7.26
CA GLN A 116 16.42 11.55 8.30
C GLN A 116 17.80 11.03 8.73
N LYS A 117 18.76 10.90 7.79
CA LYS A 117 20.15 10.53 8.14
C LYS A 117 20.82 11.56 9.06
N MET A 118 20.57 12.85 8.84
CA MET A 118 21.05 13.90 9.75
C MET A 118 20.30 13.91 11.08
N LYS A 119 18.98 13.72 11.09
CA LYS A 119 18.16 13.74 12.32
C LYS A 119 18.45 12.57 13.26
N GLN A 120 18.81 11.38 12.73
CA GLN A 120 19.24 10.25 13.57
C GLN A 120 20.63 10.47 14.20
N LEU A 121 21.54 11.16 13.51
CA LEU A 121 22.85 11.54 14.06
C LEU A 121 22.75 12.69 15.08
N LEU A 122 21.78 13.61 14.94
CA LEU A 122 21.55 14.73 15.85
C LEU A 122 20.76 14.37 17.12
N LYS A 123 19.96 13.29 17.10
CA LYS A 123 19.16 12.85 18.26
C LYS A 123 19.94 12.06 19.31
N LYS A 124 21.20 11.71 19.07
CA LYS A 124 22.01 10.93 20.04
C LYS A 124 22.46 11.74 21.28
N ASN A 125 22.22 13.05 21.32
CA ASN A 125 22.79 13.94 22.36
C ASN A 125 21.78 14.75 23.18
N LYS A 126 20.49 14.39 23.30
CA LYS A 126 19.60 15.12 24.22
C LYS A 126 18.72 14.22 25.08
N LYS A 127 19.10 14.11 26.35
CA LYS A 127 18.33 13.52 27.45
C LYS A 127 17.15 14.42 27.84
N GLU A 128 16.05 13.74 28.17
CA GLU A 128 14.95 14.07 29.09
C GLU A 128 14.16 15.38 28.89
N SER A 129 12.89 15.23 28.52
CA SER A 129 11.75 15.92 29.15
C SER A 129 10.42 15.30 28.73
N ASN A 130 9.55 15.11 29.72
CA ASN A 130 8.23 14.48 29.65
C ASN A 130 7.35 14.99 28.50
N ASN A 131 6.98 14.10 27.59
CA ASN A 131 5.72 14.23 26.86
C ASN A 131 5.18 12.83 26.60
N PHE A 132 4.13 12.48 27.34
CA PHE A 132 3.26 11.33 27.09
C PHE A 132 2.42 11.66 25.85
N GLN A 133 3.05 11.63 24.68
CA GLN A 133 2.34 11.47 23.42
C GLN A 133 2.65 10.06 22.96
N ASN A 134 1.59 9.24 22.84
CA ASN A 134 1.63 7.87 22.35
C ASN A 134 2.21 7.84 20.93
N SER A 135 3.53 7.92 20.82
CA SER A 135 4.28 7.42 19.68
C SER A 135 4.23 5.90 19.79
N THR A 136 3.19 5.32 19.19
CA THR A 136 3.31 3.97 18.67
C THR A 136 4.39 4.04 17.60
N ASN A 137 5.66 3.96 18.04
CA ASN A 137 6.81 3.79 17.19
C ASN A 137 6.69 2.39 16.59
N ILE A 138 5.82 2.24 15.59
CA ILE A 138 5.83 1.06 14.72
C ILE A 138 6.92 1.35 13.71
N THR A 139 8.17 1.22 14.15
CA THR A 139 9.32 1.27 13.26
C THR A 139 9.16 0.15 12.24
N PHE A 140 9.36 0.42 10.94
CA PHE A 140 9.44 -0.64 9.93
C PHE A 140 10.32 -1.77 10.45
N SER A 141 9.82 -3.01 10.39
CA SER A 141 10.71 -4.14 10.63
C SER A 141 11.84 -4.07 9.62
N GLU A 142 13.07 -4.16 10.14
CA GLU A 142 14.25 -4.28 9.28
C GLU A 142 14.08 -5.57 8.48
N MET A 143 13.95 -5.43 7.17
CA MET A 143 13.84 -6.58 6.29
C MET A 143 15.12 -7.41 6.42
N PRO A 144 15.03 -8.76 6.53
CA PRO A 144 16.21 -9.60 6.56
C PRO A 144 17.10 -9.29 5.34
N ASN A 145 18.41 -9.16 5.56
CA ASN A 145 19.33 -8.85 4.47
C ASN A 145 19.32 -9.99 3.44
N THR A 146 18.80 -9.72 2.24
CA THR A 146 18.75 -10.69 1.15
C THR A 146 20.03 -10.61 0.31
N PRO A 147 20.62 -11.75 -0.10
CA PRO A 147 21.81 -11.75 -0.96
C PRO A 147 21.50 -11.46 -2.44
N PHE A 148 20.24 -11.14 -2.76
CA PHE A 148 19.74 -10.89 -4.11
C PHE A 148 18.87 -9.63 -4.15
N ASP A 149 18.79 -9.03 -5.33
CA ASP A 149 17.86 -7.94 -5.63
C ASP A 149 16.43 -8.47 -5.82
N PHE A 150 15.46 -7.64 -5.47
CA PHE A 150 14.05 -7.97 -5.65
C PHE A 150 13.62 -7.78 -7.11
N ASP A 151 12.90 -8.77 -7.63
CA ASP A 151 12.25 -8.64 -8.93
C ASP A 151 11.06 -7.67 -8.86
N PHE A 152 10.96 -6.76 -9.83
CA PHE A 152 9.95 -5.70 -9.82
C PHE A 152 8.52 -6.27 -9.87
N LEU A 153 8.24 -7.17 -10.81
CA LEU A 153 6.89 -7.69 -11.03
C LEU A 153 6.48 -8.62 -9.90
N GLN A 154 7.40 -9.50 -9.48
CA GLN A 154 7.15 -10.40 -8.36
C GLN A 154 6.91 -9.63 -7.05
N THR A 155 7.65 -8.54 -6.83
CA THR A 155 7.42 -7.67 -5.68
C THR A 155 6.05 -7.00 -5.75
N PHE A 156 5.64 -6.54 -6.94
CA PHE A 156 4.32 -5.96 -7.13
C PHE A 156 3.20 -6.98 -6.85
N PHE A 157 3.32 -8.20 -7.36
CA PHE A 157 2.35 -9.28 -7.14
C PHE A 157 2.24 -9.65 -5.67
N ALA A 158 3.37 -9.89 -5.01
CA ALA A 158 3.41 -10.18 -3.59
C ALA A 158 2.80 -9.04 -2.75
N LEU A 159 3.04 -7.79 -3.13
CA LEU A 159 2.43 -6.63 -2.47
C LEU A 159 0.91 -6.59 -2.68
N CYS A 160 0.42 -6.86 -3.89
CA CYS A 160 -1.02 -6.95 -4.16
C CYS A 160 -1.68 -8.06 -3.33
N ASP A 161 -1.07 -9.23 -3.23
CA ASP A 161 -1.59 -10.37 -2.47
C ASP A 161 -1.68 -10.05 -0.97
N VAL A 162 -0.60 -9.53 -0.38
CA VAL A 162 -0.58 -9.22 1.06
C VAL A 162 -1.53 -8.06 1.41
N LEU A 163 -1.65 -7.06 0.54
CA LEU A 163 -2.61 -5.98 0.73
C LEU A 163 -4.05 -6.48 0.60
N ALA A 164 -4.33 -7.40 -0.34
CA ALA A 164 -5.65 -8.00 -0.47
C ALA A 164 -6.06 -8.75 0.81
N GLU A 165 -5.13 -9.50 1.42
CA GLU A 165 -5.40 -10.18 2.71
C GLU A 165 -5.57 -9.16 3.86
N ALA A 166 -4.81 -8.06 3.85
CA ALA A 166 -4.99 -6.97 4.82
C ALA A 166 -6.39 -6.34 4.73
N TYR A 167 -6.87 -6.11 3.50
CA TYR A 167 -8.23 -5.63 3.25
C TYR A 167 -9.30 -6.60 3.74
N LYS A 168 -9.14 -7.90 3.45
CA LYS A 168 -10.03 -8.95 3.94
C LYS A 168 -10.07 -9.02 5.46
N LYS A 169 -8.92 -8.85 6.12
CA LYS A 169 -8.85 -8.80 7.58
C LYS A 169 -9.56 -7.57 8.17
N MET A 170 -9.45 -6.40 7.55
CA MET A 170 -10.20 -5.20 7.98
C MET A 170 -11.72 -5.36 7.84
N LEU A 171 -12.19 -6.20 6.90
CA LEU A 171 -13.61 -6.54 6.75
C LEU A 171 -14.14 -7.45 7.86
N ALA A 172 -13.27 -8.26 8.48
CA ALA A 172 -13.64 -9.22 9.53
C ALA A 172 -13.87 -8.56 10.91
N VAL A 173 -14.04 -7.24 10.97
CA VAL A 173 -14.29 -6.52 12.22
C VAL A 173 -15.69 -6.78 12.76
N ASP A 174 -15.79 -7.04 14.07
CA ASP A 174 -17.06 -7.18 14.78
C ASP A 174 -17.89 -5.88 14.70
N ASP A 175 -19.22 -6.02 14.59
CA ASP A 175 -20.20 -4.92 14.55
C ASP A 175 -20.02 -3.93 15.71
N LYS A 176 -19.64 -4.43 16.90
CA LYS A 176 -19.43 -3.62 18.11
C LYS A 176 -18.31 -2.58 17.97
N TYR A 177 -17.35 -2.81 17.07
CA TYR A 177 -16.26 -1.87 16.80
C TYR A 177 -16.49 -1.06 15.52
N LEU A 178 -17.57 -1.33 14.80
CA LEU A 178 -17.90 -0.69 13.55
C LEU A 178 -18.49 0.70 13.80
N SER A 179 -17.58 1.64 14.07
CA SER A 179 -17.88 3.04 14.34
C SER A 179 -17.49 3.92 13.15
N LYS A 180 -18.02 5.15 13.09
CA LYS A 180 -17.58 6.15 12.11
C LYS A 180 -16.05 6.35 12.13
N GLY A 181 -15.45 6.40 13.33
CA GLY A 181 -14.01 6.52 13.48
C GLY A 181 -13.22 5.34 12.90
N TYR A 182 -13.78 4.13 12.94
CA TYR A 182 -13.17 2.97 12.29
C TYR A 182 -13.14 3.15 10.76
N ILE A 183 -14.27 3.56 10.16
CA ILE A 183 -14.35 3.82 8.70
C ILE A 183 -13.36 4.90 8.29
N ASP A 184 -13.24 5.97 9.06
CA ASP A 184 -12.32 7.08 8.76
C ASP A 184 -10.86 6.59 8.71
N ILE A 185 -10.49 5.68 9.61
CA ILE A 185 -9.15 5.04 9.59
C ILE A 185 -9.00 4.18 8.34
N VAL A 186 -9.96 3.30 8.03
CA VAL A 186 -9.86 2.43 6.84
C VAL A 186 -9.84 3.24 5.55
N THR A 187 -10.58 4.35 5.47
CA THR A 187 -10.58 5.25 4.30
C THR A 187 -9.22 5.94 4.13
N ARG A 188 -8.55 6.27 5.23
CA ARG A 188 -7.19 6.83 5.21
C ARG A 188 -6.17 5.81 4.72
N ILE A 189 -6.24 4.58 5.24
CA ILE A 189 -5.44 3.44 4.76
C ILE A 189 -5.64 3.28 3.25
N ASP A 190 -6.90 3.23 2.81
CA ASP A 190 -7.26 3.04 1.42
C ASP A 190 -6.68 4.12 0.50
N SER A 191 -6.74 5.37 0.96
CA SER A 191 -6.20 6.52 0.24
C SER A 191 -4.68 6.47 0.08
N ASN A 192 -3.96 6.04 1.12
CA ASN A 192 -2.51 5.86 1.02
C ASN A 192 -2.15 4.67 0.13
N ILE A 193 -2.87 3.54 0.23
CA ILE A 193 -2.68 2.40 -0.67
C ILE A 193 -2.96 2.80 -2.13
N LYS A 194 -3.94 3.67 -2.43
CA LYS A 194 -4.14 4.23 -3.81
C LYS A 194 -2.88 4.89 -4.32
N LYS A 195 -2.22 5.72 -3.50
CA LYS A 195 -1.01 6.43 -3.90
C LYS A 195 0.14 5.47 -4.16
N ILE A 196 0.33 4.47 -3.30
CA ILE A 196 1.36 3.44 -3.47
C ILE A 196 1.14 2.68 -4.77
N ILE A 197 -0.05 2.14 -5.01
CA ILE A 197 -0.38 1.40 -6.24
C ILE A 197 -0.25 2.31 -7.46
N SER A 198 -0.79 3.53 -7.42
CA SER A 198 -0.65 4.48 -8.53
C SER A 198 0.80 4.82 -8.83
N SER A 199 1.65 4.93 -7.81
CA SER A 199 3.09 5.13 -7.99
C SER A 199 3.73 3.94 -8.70
N ILE A 200 3.34 2.70 -8.39
CA ILE A 200 3.88 1.50 -9.06
C ILE A 200 3.43 1.44 -10.52
N ILE A 201 2.14 1.63 -10.77
CA ILE A 201 1.59 1.62 -12.15
C ILE A 201 2.27 2.68 -13.03
N LYS A 202 2.53 3.89 -12.50
CA LYS A 202 3.27 4.92 -13.23
C LYS A 202 4.69 4.50 -13.61
N GLU A 203 5.37 3.72 -12.76
CA GLU A 203 6.69 3.17 -13.09
C GLU A 203 6.61 2.11 -14.18
N ILE A 204 5.57 1.28 -14.16
CA ILE A 204 5.32 0.31 -15.24
C ILE A 204 5.09 1.03 -16.56
N ASP A 205 4.15 1.99 -16.58
CA ASP A 205 3.85 2.79 -17.76
C ASP A 205 5.08 3.51 -18.30
N PHE A 206 5.92 4.06 -17.41
CA PHE A 206 7.16 4.72 -17.80
C PHE A 206 8.15 3.73 -18.42
N SER A 207 8.35 2.58 -17.77
CA SER A 207 9.28 1.54 -18.25
C SER A 207 8.88 1.02 -19.62
N VAL A 208 7.59 0.75 -19.83
CA VAL A 208 7.05 0.34 -21.13
C VAL A 208 7.33 1.39 -22.20
N ARG A 209 7.08 2.68 -21.92
CA ARG A 209 7.37 3.76 -22.87
C ARG A 209 8.85 3.87 -23.23
N GLN A 210 9.75 3.62 -22.29
CA GLN A 210 11.20 3.62 -22.56
C GLN A 210 11.60 2.48 -23.49
N ILE A 211 11.10 1.27 -23.23
CA ILE A 211 11.35 0.11 -24.07
C ILE A 211 10.85 0.37 -25.50
N LEU A 212 9.65 0.92 -25.65
CA LEU A 212 9.12 1.27 -26.97
C LEU A 212 9.98 2.28 -27.71
N ALA A 213 10.44 3.33 -27.02
CA ALA A 213 11.32 4.32 -27.63
C ALA A 213 12.65 3.69 -28.10
N GLN A 214 13.19 2.71 -27.37
CA GLN A 214 14.38 1.97 -27.78
C GLN A 214 14.12 1.15 -29.04
N GLU A 215 13.04 0.38 -29.08
CA GLU A 215 12.66 -0.44 -30.25
C GLU A 215 12.43 0.43 -31.50
N PHE A 216 11.71 1.55 -31.38
CA PHE A 216 11.54 2.49 -32.50
C PHE A 216 12.87 3.07 -33.01
N ASN A 217 13.79 3.38 -32.11
CA ASN A 217 15.11 3.88 -32.51
C ASN A 217 15.93 2.82 -33.26
N ILE A 218 15.80 1.55 -32.89
CA ILE A 218 16.45 0.44 -33.61
C ILE A 218 15.89 0.35 -35.03
N ILE A 219 14.56 0.35 -35.18
CA ILE A 219 13.89 0.31 -36.49
C ILE A 219 14.31 1.49 -37.36
N ILE A 220 14.31 2.71 -36.81
CA ILE A 220 14.73 3.92 -37.56
C ILE A 220 16.17 3.80 -38.05
N ARG A 221 17.09 3.28 -37.22
CA ARG A 221 18.48 3.07 -37.65
C ARG A 221 18.57 2.06 -38.79
N CYS A 222 17.86 0.93 -38.69
CA CYS A 222 17.82 -0.06 -39.76
C CYS A 222 17.27 0.54 -41.08
N LEU A 223 16.27 1.41 -41.01
CA LEU A 223 15.70 2.08 -42.18
C LEU A 223 16.59 3.18 -42.79
N LEU A 224 17.53 3.74 -42.02
CA LEU A 224 18.43 4.80 -42.48
C LEU A 224 19.80 4.27 -42.94
N GLU A 225 20.10 3.01 -42.65
CA GLU A 225 21.33 2.32 -43.06
C GLU A 225 21.17 1.53 -44.38
N GLU A 226 19.98 1.59 -45.02
CA GLU A 226 19.70 1.19 -46.41
C GLU A 226 19.72 2.38 -47.38
#